data_AF-A0A2R6K675-F1
#
_entry.id   AF-A0A2R6K675-F1
#
_cell.length_a   1.000
_cell.length_b   1.000
_cell.length_c   1.000
_cell.angle_alpha   90.00
_cell.angle_beta   90.00
_cell.angle_gamma   90.00
#
_symmetry.space_group_name_H-M   'P 1'
#
loop_
_entity.id
_entity.type
_entity.pdbx_description
1 polymer ?
#
loop_
_entity_poly.entity_id
_entity_poly.type
_entity_poly.pdbx_seq_one_letter_code
_entity_poly.pdbx_strand_id
1 'polypeptide(L)'
;MRRRRLLTVLGAIGGTSLLSGCADRVSVGSGSESGPDAGAAANASSGSAASASVSATTGTDVAASGDCPAVGPSVVCYQDASEDAPVVLVPSVASASLAGEAIGFSLYNRSGSEIAFRPYDWRVWQYADRWVRIDGDGDGNRPSVGETTLSPGGSYAWQVAVGPIEVTADRPPVTVNGVEFDVGRYAFGVPARREKRHTYAAAFDVTE
;
A
#
# COMPACT_ATOMS: atom_id res chain seq x y z
N MET A 1 -40.73 -24.22 -6.55
CA MET A 1 -41.06 -23.70 -7.90
C MET A 1 -40.05 -22.62 -8.26
N ARG A 2 -39.28 -22.80 -9.34
CA ARG A 2 -38.27 -21.85 -9.83
C ARG A 2 -38.94 -20.78 -10.70
N ARG A 3 -38.59 -19.51 -10.50
CA ARG A 3 -38.79 -18.46 -11.52
C ARG A 3 -37.52 -17.63 -11.66
N ARG A 4 -36.76 -17.95 -12.71
CA ARG A 4 -35.67 -17.13 -13.25
C ARG A 4 -36.30 -16.04 -14.11
N ARG A 5 -35.84 -14.79 -13.99
CA ARG A 5 -36.06 -13.75 -15.00
C ARG A 5 -34.70 -13.17 -15.38
N LEU A 6 -34.31 -13.48 -16.62
CA LEU A 6 -33.25 -12.83 -17.38
C LEU A 6 -33.88 -11.63 -18.10
N LEU A 7 -33.16 -10.51 -18.18
CA LEU A 7 -33.29 -9.59 -19.30
C LEU A 7 -31.99 -8.81 -19.51
N THR A 8 -31.47 -9.02 -20.71
CA THR A 8 -30.30 -8.46 -21.36
C THR A 8 -30.61 -7.07 -21.88
N VAL A 9 -29.70 -6.11 -21.75
CA VAL A 9 -29.70 -4.89 -22.57
C VAL A 9 -28.30 -4.69 -23.14
N LEU A 10 -28.20 -4.82 -24.47
CA LEU A 10 -27.09 -4.35 -25.29
C LEU A 10 -27.21 -2.83 -25.46
N GLY A 11 -26.11 -2.10 -25.28
CA GLY A 11 -25.95 -0.71 -25.68
C GLY A 11 -24.57 -0.53 -26.30
N ALA A 12 -24.56 -0.07 -27.55
CA ALA A 12 -23.44 -0.09 -28.47
C ALA A 12 -22.75 1.27 -28.60
N ILE A 13 -21.41 1.24 -28.76
CA ILE A 13 -20.52 2.06 -29.60
C ILE A 13 -20.44 3.58 -29.37
N GLY A 14 -19.19 4.08 -29.25
CA GLY A 14 -18.76 5.31 -29.92
C GLY A 14 -17.89 6.25 -29.09
N GLY A 15 -16.63 6.44 -29.50
CA GLY A 15 -15.80 7.54 -28.97
C GLY A 15 -14.29 7.38 -29.14
N THR A 16 -13.79 7.48 -30.38
CA THR A 16 -12.39 7.81 -30.68
C THR A 16 -12.12 9.28 -30.36
N SER A 17 -11.03 9.58 -29.66
CA SER A 17 -10.43 10.92 -29.61
C SER A 17 -8.93 10.83 -29.87
N LEU A 18 -8.49 11.59 -30.85
CA LEU A 18 -7.12 11.71 -31.37
C LEU A 18 -6.36 12.83 -30.64
N LEU A 19 -5.09 12.54 -30.32
CA LEU A 19 -3.86 13.34 -30.47
C LEU A 19 -3.82 14.87 -30.15
N SER A 20 -2.86 15.22 -29.29
CA SER A 20 -2.02 16.45 -29.27
C SER A 20 -0.79 16.12 -28.40
N GLY A 21 0.48 16.11 -28.85
CA GLY A 21 1.33 17.26 -29.23
C GLY A 21 1.99 17.85 -27.95
N CYS A 22 3.30 18.07 -27.75
CA CYS A 22 4.49 18.21 -28.59
C CYS A 22 5.76 18.05 -27.72
N ALA A 23 6.89 17.60 -28.28
CA ALA A 23 8.20 18.27 -28.13
C ALA A 23 9.27 17.63 -29.04
N ASP A 24 9.68 18.45 -30.00
CA ASP A 24 10.84 18.37 -30.88
C ASP A 24 12.18 18.18 -30.14
N ARG A 25 13.10 17.40 -30.72
CA ARG A 25 14.28 17.93 -31.43
C ARG A 25 15.10 16.81 -32.07
N VAL A 26 15.17 16.85 -33.39
CA VAL A 26 16.15 16.13 -34.22
C VAL A 26 17.44 16.95 -34.30
N SER A 27 18.59 16.32 -34.12
CA SER A 27 19.86 16.82 -34.65
C SER A 27 20.57 15.66 -35.38
N VAL A 28 20.49 15.70 -36.70
CA VAL A 28 21.21 14.80 -37.62
C VAL A 28 22.59 15.39 -37.89
N GLY A 29 23.62 14.60 -37.68
CA GLY A 29 24.95 14.79 -38.25
C GLY A 29 25.37 13.50 -38.94
N SER A 30 25.23 13.47 -40.26
CA SER A 30 25.77 12.41 -41.13
C SER A 30 27.25 12.66 -41.42
N GLY A 31 28.05 11.61 -41.42
CA GLY A 31 29.43 11.60 -41.92
C GLY A 31 29.94 10.18 -42.06
N SER A 32 29.88 9.65 -43.28
CA SER A 32 30.36 8.33 -43.69
C SER A 32 31.90 8.21 -43.62
N GLU A 33 32.40 6.97 -43.53
CA GLU A 33 33.41 6.35 -44.43
C GLU A 33 34.36 5.34 -43.71
N SER A 34 34.14 4.06 -44.05
CA SER A 34 35.09 3.00 -44.44
C SER A 34 36.47 2.83 -43.76
N GLY A 35 36.75 1.59 -43.34
CA GLY A 35 38.10 0.99 -43.46
C GLY A 35 38.57 0.12 -42.28
N PRO A 36 38.99 -1.15 -42.50
CA PRO A 36 39.25 -2.13 -41.44
C PRO A 36 40.72 -2.17 -41.01
N ASP A 37 41.01 -2.60 -39.78
CA ASP A 37 42.24 -3.35 -39.49
C ASP A 37 42.16 -4.17 -38.20
N ALA A 38 42.86 -5.30 -38.26
CA ALA A 38 42.84 -6.43 -37.34
C ALA A 38 43.60 -6.18 -36.02
N GLY A 39 43.25 -6.94 -34.98
CA GLY A 39 44.05 -7.01 -33.76
C GLY A 39 43.47 -7.96 -32.71
N ALA A 40 43.89 -9.22 -32.74
CA ALA A 40 43.56 -10.24 -31.77
C ALA A 40 44.18 -9.96 -30.38
N ALA A 41 43.47 -10.33 -29.31
CA ALA A 41 44.03 -11.05 -28.16
C ALA A 41 42.91 -11.47 -27.20
N ALA A 42 42.67 -12.78 -27.12
CA ALA A 42 42.05 -13.39 -25.96
C ALA A 42 43.03 -13.28 -24.79
N ASN A 43 42.55 -12.86 -23.62
CA ASN A 43 43.18 -13.23 -22.37
C ASN A 43 42.14 -13.40 -21.28
N ALA A 44 41.93 -14.67 -20.91
CA ALA A 44 41.27 -15.05 -19.68
C ALA A 44 42.27 -14.89 -18.53
N SER A 45 41.85 -14.30 -17.41
CA SER A 45 42.18 -14.81 -16.08
C SER A 45 41.37 -14.14 -14.98
N SER A 46 40.79 -15.02 -14.18
CA SER A 46 40.19 -14.85 -12.88
C SER A 46 41.01 -13.95 -11.94
N GLY A 47 40.30 -13.09 -11.21
CA GLY A 47 40.87 -12.25 -10.15
C GLY A 47 39.78 -11.78 -9.20
N SER A 48 39.41 -12.67 -8.28
CA SER A 48 38.56 -12.37 -7.12
C SER A 48 39.27 -11.38 -6.20
N ALA A 49 38.65 -10.24 -5.91
CA ALA A 49 38.91 -9.47 -4.70
C ALA A 49 37.70 -8.58 -4.39
N ALA A 50 37.03 -8.93 -3.28
CA ALA A 50 35.92 -8.22 -2.70
C ALA A 50 36.32 -6.82 -2.20
N SER A 51 35.42 -5.85 -2.37
CA SER A 51 35.18 -4.66 -1.52
C SER A 51 34.28 -3.70 -2.31
N ALA A 52 33.18 -3.13 -1.83
CA ALA A 52 32.46 -3.29 -0.59
C ALA A 52 30.99 -3.14 -0.98
N SER A 53 30.20 -4.18 -0.75
CA SER A 53 28.75 -4.06 -0.85
C SER A 53 28.33 -3.06 0.21
N VAL A 54 27.89 -1.87 -0.22
CA VAL A 54 27.17 -0.94 0.65
C VAL A 54 26.00 -1.74 1.21
N SER A 55 26.11 -2.12 2.48
CA SER A 55 24.99 -2.68 3.22
C SER A 55 23.90 -1.62 3.18
N ALA A 56 22.91 -1.82 2.30
CA ALA A 56 21.61 -1.20 2.45
C ALA A 56 21.17 -1.55 3.86
N THR A 57 21.20 -0.56 4.74
CA THR A 57 20.74 -0.67 6.12
C THR A 57 19.35 -1.26 6.06
N THR A 58 19.24 -2.53 6.39
CA THR A 58 17.98 -3.25 6.57
C THR A 58 17.12 -2.39 7.47
N GLY A 59 15.96 -2.00 6.94
CA GLY A 59 15.00 -1.13 7.60
C GLY A 59 14.89 -1.49 9.07
N THR A 60 15.08 -0.50 9.93
CA THR A 60 14.97 -0.64 11.37
C THR A 60 13.61 -1.25 11.67
N ASP A 61 13.60 -2.52 12.06
CA ASP A 61 12.45 -3.17 12.66
C ASP A 61 12.15 -2.40 13.96
N VAL A 62 11.24 -1.44 13.89
CA VAL A 62 10.79 -0.70 15.08
C VAL A 62 9.96 -1.67 15.90
N ALA A 63 10.45 -2.05 17.07
CA ALA A 63 9.71 -2.85 18.01
C ALA A 63 8.38 -2.16 18.33
N ALA A 64 7.32 -2.95 18.50
CA ALA A 64 6.00 -2.44 18.89
C ALA A 64 6.14 -1.48 20.08
N SER A 65 5.80 -0.21 19.86
CA SER A 65 5.69 0.80 20.89
C SER A 65 4.40 0.59 21.69
N GLY A 66 4.22 1.34 22.78
CA GLY A 66 2.91 1.43 23.44
C GLY A 66 1.81 1.94 22.49
N ASP A 67 2.21 2.65 21.43
CA ASP A 67 1.32 3.30 20.48
C ASP A 67 0.77 2.36 19.38
N CYS A 68 1.36 1.20 19.15
CA CYS A 68 0.85 0.24 18.16
C CYS A 68 0.78 -1.21 18.67
N PRO A 69 -0.14 -2.04 18.13
CA PRO A 69 -0.25 -3.45 18.52
C PRO A 69 1.00 -4.24 18.13
N ALA A 70 1.52 -5.06 19.05
CA ALA A 70 2.63 -5.98 18.81
C ALA A 70 2.20 -7.22 18.00
N VAL A 71 1.88 -7.02 16.72
CA VAL A 71 1.28 -8.06 15.86
C VAL A 71 2.26 -8.67 14.88
N GLY A 72 2.71 -9.88 15.21
CA GLY A 72 3.65 -10.64 14.40
C GLY A 72 5.11 -10.28 14.69
N PRO A 73 6.04 -10.68 13.81
CA PRO A 73 7.46 -10.54 14.06
C PRO A 73 7.99 -9.11 13.85
N SER A 74 7.26 -8.27 13.11
CA SER A 74 7.67 -6.88 12.84
C SER A 74 6.46 -6.01 12.54
N VAL A 75 6.42 -4.83 13.16
CA VAL A 75 5.36 -3.82 13.00
C VAL A 75 6.02 -2.49 12.71
N VAL A 76 5.55 -1.79 11.68
CA VAL A 76 5.97 -0.42 11.40
C VAL A 76 4.84 0.49 11.85
N CYS A 77 5.01 1.08 13.03
CA CYS A 77 4.04 2.02 13.61
C CYS A 77 4.27 3.41 13.02
N TYR A 78 3.22 4.04 12.49
CA TYR A 78 3.30 5.40 11.95
C TYR A 78 3.87 6.40 12.94
N GLN A 79 3.42 6.33 14.20
CA GLN A 79 3.81 7.24 15.26
C GLN A 79 5.32 7.19 15.58
N ASP A 80 5.96 6.04 15.35
CA ASP A 80 7.39 5.83 15.62
C ASP A 80 8.22 5.74 14.33
N ALA A 81 7.58 5.78 13.17
CA ALA A 81 8.24 5.70 11.89
C ALA A 81 9.06 6.98 11.67
N SER A 82 10.34 6.82 11.31
CA SER A 82 11.15 7.95 10.86
C SER A 82 10.54 8.59 9.61
N GLU A 83 10.80 9.87 9.37
CA GLU A 83 10.34 10.55 8.15
C GLU A 83 10.82 9.84 6.87
N ASP A 84 12.00 9.23 6.93
CA ASP A 84 12.64 8.44 5.86
C ASP A 84 12.17 6.98 5.79
N ALA A 85 11.11 6.60 6.53
CA ALA A 85 10.61 5.23 6.51
C ALA A 85 10.22 4.84 5.06
N PRO A 86 10.75 3.71 4.54
CA PRO A 86 10.56 3.34 3.14
C PRO A 86 9.11 3.00 2.83
N VAL A 87 8.35 2.57 3.83
CA VAL A 87 6.94 2.24 3.70
C VAL A 87 6.22 2.66 4.96
N VAL A 88 5.12 3.39 4.82
CA VAL A 88 4.40 3.95 5.96
C VAL A 88 2.90 3.99 5.68
N LEU A 89 2.11 3.66 6.69
CA LEU A 89 0.65 3.78 6.68
C LEU A 89 0.28 5.06 7.43
N VAL A 90 -0.33 6.03 6.76
CA VAL A 90 -0.58 7.36 7.32
C VAL A 90 -2.08 7.56 7.50
N PRO A 91 -2.56 7.91 8.71
CA PRO A 91 -3.95 8.31 8.91
C PRO A 91 -4.15 9.74 8.42
N SER A 92 -5.32 10.04 7.85
CA SER A 92 -5.67 11.40 7.37
C SER A 92 -5.87 12.38 8.52
N VAL A 93 -6.32 11.86 9.67
CA VAL A 93 -6.55 12.59 10.93
C VAL A 93 -6.15 11.69 12.09
N ALA A 94 -5.69 12.28 13.19
CA ALA A 94 -5.31 11.53 14.39
C ALA A 94 -6.52 11.08 15.23
N SER A 95 -7.68 11.70 15.02
CA SER A 95 -8.90 11.41 15.77
C SER A 95 -10.15 11.49 14.92
N ALA A 96 -11.21 10.78 15.30
CA ALA A 96 -12.54 10.91 14.72
C ALA A 96 -13.66 10.79 15.76
N SER A 97 -14.77 11.47 15.50
CA SER A 97 -15.96 11.45 16.34
C SER A 97 -16.89 10.27 16.01
N LEU A 98 -17.53 9.72 17.04
CA LEU A 98 -18.62 8.75 16.92
C LEU A 98 -19.86 9.32 16.20
N ALA A 99 -19.98 10.65 16.08
CA ALA A 99 -21.10 11.34 15.44
C ALA A 99 -21.20 11.17 13.91
N GLY A 100 -20.42 10.25 13.32
CA GLY A 100 -20.52 9.92 11.89
C GLY A 100 -19.30 10.31 11.06
N GLU A 101 -18.11 10.30 11.65
CA GLU A 101 -16.87 10.57 10.91
C GLU A 101 -16.24 9.29 10.34
N ALA A 102 -15.39 9.50 9.34
CA ALA A 102 -14.55 8.46 8.79
C ALA A 102 -13.08 8.91 8.75
N ILE A 103 -12.18 7.98 9.00
CA ILE A 103 -10.73 8.21 8.91
C ILE A 103 -10.21 7.57 7.62
N GLY A 104 -9.47 8.34 6.83
CA GLY A 104 -8.71 7.83 5.70
C GLY A 104 -7.37 7.26 6.16
N PHE A 105 -6.94 6.16 5.55
CA PHE A 105 -5.60 5.61 5.75
C PHE A 105 -4.94 5.41 4.41
N SER A 106 -3.70 5.88 4.25
CA SER A 106 -2.95 5.76 3.01
C SER A 106 -1.63 5.04 3.25
N LEU A 107 -1.43 3.90 2.60
CA LEU A 107 -0.15 3.20 2.57
C LEU A 107 0.69 3.80 1.44
N TYR A 108 1.84 4.35 1.78
CA TYR A 108 2.80 4.91 0.81
C TYR A 108 4.00 3.99 0.69
N ASN A 109 4.33 3.61 -0.55
CA ASN A 109 5.57 2.93 -0.87
C ASN A 109 6.61 3.94 -1.34
N ARG A 110 7.46 4.41 -0.43
CA ARG A 110 8.59 5.31 -0.73
C ARG A 110 9.88 4.54 -1.03
N SER A 111 9.83 3.21 -0.97
CA SER A 111 10.97 2.35 -1.23
C SER A 111 11.24 2.24 -2.74
N GLY A 112 12.44 1.77 -3.09
CA GLY A 112 12.80 1.41 -4.47
C GLY A 112 12.28 0.05 -4.93
N SER A 113 11.39 -0.61 -4.18
CA SER A 113 10.92 -1.97 -4.45
C SER A 113 9.40 -2.08 -4.40
N GLU A 114 8.85 -3.07 -5.08
CA GLU A 114 7.41 -3.36 -5.03
C GLU A 114 7.00 -4.05 -3.72
N ILE A 115 5.78 -3.76 -3.27
CA ILE A 115 5.20 -4.36 -2.07
C ILE A 115 3.92 -5.09 -2.45
N ALA A 116 3.83 -6.36 -2.11
CA ALA A 116 2.60 -7.13 -2.22
C ALA A 116 1.82 -7.08 -0.90
N PHE A 117 0.51 -6.86 -0.97
CA PHE A 117 -0.40 -6.89 0.17
C PHE A 117 -1.81 -7.28 -0.30
N ARG A 118 -2.71 -7.54 0.66
CA ARG A 118 -4.12 -7.84 0.36
C ARG A 118 -4.98 -6.71 0.90
N PRO A 119 -5.63 -5.89 0.04
CA PRO A 119 -6.39 -4.74 0.49
C PRO A 119 -7.50 -5.06 1.50
N TYR A 120 -8.06 -6.26 1.46
CA TYR A 120 -9.14 -6.71 2.35
C TYR A 120 -8.65 -7.47 3.60
N ASP A 121 -7.34 -7.65 3.77
CA ASP A 121 -6.71 -8.28 4.95
C ASP A 121 -6.34 -7.25 6.03
N TRP A 122 -7.03 -6.10 6.01
CA TRP A 122 -6.91 -5.08 7.04
C TRP A 122 -7.39 -5.60 8.40
N ARG A 123 -6.90 -4.96 9.47
CA ARG A 123 -7.19 -5.33 10.85
C ARG A 123 -7.38 -4.08 11.70
N VAL A 124 -8.19 -4.20 12.76
CA VAL A 124 -8.42 -3.12 13.72
C VAL A 124 -8.20 -3.66 15.13
N TRP A 125 -7.47 -2.87 15.92
CA TRP A 125 -7.23 -3.14 17.33
C TRP A 125 -7.73 -1.98 18.18
N GLN A 126 -8.21 -2.30 19.37
CA GLN A 126 -8.55 -1.36 20.43
C GLN A 126 -7.53 -1.49 21.56
N TYR A 127 -7.12 -0.36 22.13
CA TYR A 127 -6.26 -0.32 23.31
C TYR A 127 -7.12 -0.15 24.57
N ALA A 128 -6.97 -1.09 25.50
CA ALA A 128 -7.49 -0.96 26.87
C ALA A 128 -6.31 -0.99 27.86
N ASP A 129 -6.06 -2.13 28.50
CA ASP A 129 -4.81 -2.44 29.20
C ASP A 129 -3.72 -2.94 28.23
N ARG A 130 -4.16 -3.52 27.11
CA ARG A 130 -3.35 -4.02 26.01
C ARG A 130 -4.13 -3.89 24.71
N TRP A 131 -3.42 -4.04 23.59
CA TRP A 131 -4.04 -4.11 22.28
C TRP A 131 -4.83 -5.42 22.11
N VAL A 132 -6.11 -5.30 21.76
CA VAL A 132 -7.02 -6.40 21.46
C VAL A 132 -7.58 -6.20 20.06
N ARG A 133 -7.58 -7.26 19.24
CA ARG A 133 -8.14 -7.21 17.89
C ARG A 133 -9.67 -7.24 17.97
N ILE A 134 -10.34 -6.28 17.32
CA ILE A 134 -11.80 -6.11 17.40
C ILE A 134 -12.52 -6.28 16.06
N ASP A 135 -11.79 -6.36 14.95
CA ASP A 135 -12.41 -6.47 13.62
C ASP A 135 -13.04 -7.85 13.32
N GLY A 136 -13.13 -8.73 14.33
CA GLY A 136 -13.54 -10.13 14.19
C GLY A 136 -12.66 -10.91 13.20
N ASP A 137 -12.95 -12.20 13.01
CA ASP A 137 -12.43 -12.94 11.85
C ASP A 137 -13.23 -12.64 10.57
N GLY A 138 -14.17 -11.69 10.66
CA GLY A 138 -15.17 -11.39 9.65
C GLY A 138 -16.20 -12.51 9.56
N ASP A 139 -17.45 -12.17 9.34
CA ASP A 139 -18.52 -13.11 9.02
C ASP A 139 -18.35 -13.69 7.60
N GLY A 140 -17.17 -14.25 7.28
CA GLY A 140 -16.85 -14.84 5.98
C GLY A 140 -16.96 -13.92 4.75
N ASN A 141 -17.27 -12.63 4.92
CA ASN A 141 -17.72 -11.76 3.82
C ASN A 141 -16.65 -10.82 3.27
N ARG A 142 -15.42 -10.84 3.82
CA ARG A 142 -14.29 -10.11 3.21
C ARG A 142 -13.80 -10.87 1.98
N PRO A 143 -13.63 -10.21 0.82
CA PRO A 143 -13.08 -10.87 -0.36
C PRO A 143 -11.75 -11.56 -0.03
N SER A 144 -11.73 -12.88 -0.17
CA SER A 144 -10.51 -13.68 0.01
C SER A 144 -9.57 -13.54 -1.19
N VAL A 145 -10.07 -13.04 -2.32
CA VAL A 145 -9.32 -12.82 -3.56
C VAL A 145 -8.79 -11.39 -3.67
N GLY A 146 -7.63 -11.25 -4.32
CA GLY A 146 -7.04 -9.95 -4.67
C GLY A 146 -5.79 -9.63 -3.86
N GLU A 147 -4.65 -10.19 -4.26
CA GLU A 147 -3.38 -9.57 -3.95
C GLU A 147 -3.23 -8.32 -4.83
N THR A 148 -2.64 -7.27 -4.26
CA THR A 148 -2.31 -6.03 -4.96
C THR A 148 -0.84 -5.76 -4.76
N THR A 149 -0.21 -5.30 -5.83
CA THR A 149 1.18 -4.85 -5.81
C THR A 149 1.20 -3.32 -5.82
N LEU A 150 1.92 -2.74 -4.86
CA LEU A 150 2.20 -1.31 -4.81
C LEU A 150 3.58 -1.06 -5.39
N SER A 151 3.64 -0.41 -6.55
CA SER A 151 4.90 -0.02 -7.19
C SER A 151 5.66 1.04 -6.36
N PRO A 152 6.98 1.21 -6.58
CA PRO A 152 7.74 2.33 -6.02
C PRO A 152 7.05 3.68 -6.28
N GLY A 153 6.94 4.52 -5.25
CA GLY A 153 6.24 5.80 -5.28
C GLY A 153 4.70 5.70 -5.25
N GLY A 154 4.14 4.49 -5.28
CA GLY A 154 2.70 4.25 -5.28
C GLY A 154 2.05 4.48 -3.92
N SER A 155 0.71 4.67 -3.93
CA SER A 155 -0.10 4.69 -2.72
C SER A 155 -1.39 3.88 -2.86
N TYR A 156 -1.93 3.41 -1.74
CA TYR A 156 -3.22 2.74 -1.66
C TYR A 156 -3.99 3.26 -0.44
N ALA A 157 -5.30 3.47 -0.59
CA ALA A 157 -6.12 4.10 0.44
C ALA A 157 -7.26 3.20 0.93
N TRP A 158 -7.56 3.34 2.22
CA TRP A 158 -8.72 2.80 2.91
C TRP A 158 -9.48 3.94 3.57
N GLN A 159 -10.75 3.73 3.83
CA GLN A 159 -11.56 4.56 4.70
C GLN A 159 -12.16 3.69 5.80
N VAL A 160 -12.12 4.14 7.05
CA VAL A 160 -12.71 3.46 8.20
C VAL A 160 -13.86 4.30 8.72
N ALA A 161 -15.07 3.76 8.67
CA ALA A 161 -16.25 4.39 9.25
C ALA A 161 -16.25 4.18 10.77
N VAL A 162 -16.18 5.27 11.54
CA VAL A 162 -16.20 5.22 13.01
C VAL A 162 -17.62 5.32 13.54
N GLY A 163 -18.48 6.08 12.85
CA GLY A 163 -19.91 6.17 13.13
C GLY A 163 -20.78 5.84 11.90
N PRO A 164 -22.08 6.15 11.95
CA PRO A 164 -22.96 6.05 10.79
C PRO A 164 -22.52 7.07 9.74
N ILE A 165 -21.90 6.60 8.66
CA ILE A 165 -21.47 7.47 7.55
C ILE A 165 -22.48 7.41 6.40
N GLU A 166 -22.74 8.55 5.77
CA GLU A 166 -23.36 8.58 4.45
C GLU A 166 -22.31 8.19 3.41
N VAL A 167 -22.60 7.14 2.63
CA VAL A 167 -21.70 6.66 1.58
C VAL A 167 -21.79 7.61 0.38
N THR A 168 -20.73 8.36 0.11
CA THR A 168 -20.61 9.23 -1.08
C THR A 168 -19.94 8.49 -2.24
N ALA A 169 -20.06 9.04 -3.46
CA ALA A 169 -19.56 8.42 -4.69
C ALA A 169 -18.02 8.44 -4.84
N ASP A 170 -17.33 9.39 -4.18
CA ASP A 170 -15.85 9.52 -4.19
C ASP A 170 -15.21 8.67 -3.08
N ARG A 171 -15.41 7.35 -3.15
CA ARG A 171 -14.90 6.41 -2.15
C ARG A 171 -13.48 5.95 -2.49
N PRO A 172 -12.58 5.81 -1.50
CA PRO A 172 -11.36 5.05 -1.73
C PRO A 172 -11.69 3.60 -2.10
N PRO A 173 -10.72 2.86 -2.68
CA PRO A 173 -10.94 1.51 -3.19
C PRO A 173 -11.54 0.53 -2.17
N VAL A 174 -11.25 0.74 -0.88
CA VAL A 174 -11.77 -0.09 0.21
C VAL A 174 -12.33 0.80 1.31
N THR A 175 -13.50 0.41 1.81
CA THR A 175 -14.03 0.99 3.04
C THR A 175 -14.36 -0.08 4.03
N VAL A 176 -13.91 0.17 5.24
CA VAL A 176 -14.07 -0.63 6.43
C VAL A 176 -15.33 -0.17 7.14
N ASN A 177 -16.32 -1.06 7.16
CA ASN A 177 -17.61 -0.89 7.81
C ASN A 177 -17.86 -2.09 8.73
N GLY A 178 -18.80 -1.95 9.67
CA GLY A 178 -19.22 -3.05 10.55
C GLY A 178 -18.22 -3.36 11.68
N VAL A 179 -17.26 -2.46 11.93
CA VAL A 179 -16.50 -2.43 13.18
C VAL A 179 -17.25 -1.49 14.11
N GLU A 180 -17.56 -1.96 15.31
CA GLU A 180 -18.16 -1.13 16.35
C GLU A 180 -17.04 -0.39 17.10
N PHE A 181 -17.21 0.92 17.24
CA PHE A 181 -16.27 1.79 17.94
C PHE A 181 -16.94 2.39 19.17
N ASP A 182 -16.16 2.53 20.23
CA ASP A 182 -16.45 3.30 21.43
C ASP A 182 -15.40 4.41 21.54
N VAL A 183 -15.59 5.34 22.48
CA VAL A 183 -14.53 6.31 22.82
C VAL A 183 -13.29 5.57 23.31
N GLY A 184 -12.13 5.88 22.73
CA GLY A 184 -10.88 5.23 23.12
C GLY A 184 -9.81 5.27 22.05
N ARG A 185 -8.72 4.53 22.27
CA ARG A 185 -7.59 4.47 21.35
C ARG A 185 -7.64 3.20 20.51
N TYR A 186 -7.38 3.35 19.22
CA TYR A 186 -7.44 2.30 18.22
C TYR A 186 -6.20 2.29 17.34
N ALA A 187 -6.00 1.19 16.62
CA ALA A 187 -5.00 1.09 15.56
C ALA A 187 -5.61 0.40 14.36
N PHE A 188 -5.33 0.93 13.18
CA PHE A 188 -5.62 0.30 11.90
C PHE A 188 -4.32 -0.25 11.31
N GLY A 189 -4.37 -1.44 10.69
CA GLY A 189 -3.16 -1.99 10.09
C GLY A 189 -3.37 -2.95 8.94
N VAL A 190 -2.34 -3.06 8.13
CA VAL A 190 -2.31 -3.80 6.87
C VAL A 190 -1.08 -4.72 6.84
N PRO A 191 -1.28 -6.05 6.82
CA PRO A 191 -0.20 -7.00 6.68
C PRO A 191 0.39 -7.02 5.27
N ALA A 192 1.72 -6.93 5.16
CA ALA A 192 2.46 -7.17 3.93
C ALA A 192 2.64 -8.66 3.65
N ARG A 193 2.77 -9.02 2.37
CA ARG A 193 3.02 -10.38 1.89
C ARG A 193 4.44 -10.48 1.32
N ARG A 194 5.48 -10.53 2.17
CA ARG A 194 6.86 -10.93 1.79
C ARG A 194 7.58 -11.66 2.92
N GLU A 195 8.80 -12.13 2.65
CA GLU A 195 9.66 -12.96 3.53
C GLU A 195 9.73 -12.44 4.99
N LYS A 196 9.66 -11.13 5.16
CA LYS A 196 9.48 -10.48 6.46
C LYS A 196 8.03 -9.99 6.51
N ARG A 197 7.19 -10.71 7.24
CA ARG A 197 5.77 -10.37 7.43
C ARG A 197 5.66 -9.12 8.30
N HIS A 198 5.83 -7.95 7.69
CA HIS A 198 5.60 -6.67 8.34
C HIS A 198 4.10 -6.36 8.40
N THR A 199 3.63 -5.79 9.51
CA THR A 199 2.35 -5.11 9.56
C THR A 199 2.61 -3.61 9.60
N TYR A 200 2.06 -2.87 8.65
CA TYR A 200 2.05 -1.40 8.72
C TYR A 200 0.84 -0.98 9.53
N ALA A 201 1.04 -0.17 10.57
CA ALA A 201 -0.04 0.21 11.50
C ALA A 201 0.01 1.70 11.81
N ALA A 202 -1.16 2.27 12.06
CA ALA A 202 -1.30 3.64 12.54
C ALA A 202 -2.36 3.70 13.64
N ALA A 203 -1.99 4.30 14.76
CA ALA A 203 -2.92 4.58 15.85
C ALA A 203 -3.79 5.81 15.56
N PHE A 204 -5.00 5.82 16.13
CA PHE A 204 -5.92 6.94 16.11
C PHE A 204 -6.83 6.89 17.34
N ASP A 205 -7.39 8.04 17.71
CA ASP A 205 -8.30 8.16 18.86
C ASP A 205 -9.75 8.35 18.37
N VAL A 206 -10.69 7.68 19.02
CA VAL A 206 -12.13 7.88 18.82
C VAL A 206 -12.66 8.71 19.98
N THR A 207 -13.38 9.77 19.65
CA THR A 207 -13.95 10.71 20.61
C THR A 207 -15.46 10.76 20.50
N GLU A 208 -16.11 11.44 21.44
CA GLU A 208 -17.56 11.72 21.35
C GLU A 208 -17.94 12.53 20.12
#